data_AF-A0A7V9UNJ7-F1
#
_entry.id   AF-A0A7V9UNJ7-F1
#
_cell.length_a   1.000
_cell.length_b   1.000
_cell.length_c   1.000
_cell.angle_alpha   90.00
_cell.angle_beta   90.00
_cell.angle_gamma   90.00
#
_symmetry.space_group_name_H-M   'P 1'
#
loop_
_entity.id
_entity.type
_entity.pdbx_description
1 polymer ?
#
loop_
_entity_poly.entity_id
_entity_poly.type
_entity_poly.pdbx_seq_one_letter_code
_entity_poly.pdbx_strand_id
1 'polypeptide(L)'
;MVKLTTAEAMQKAIDKARAVKPMVRIVNFGSYTVTNKQTGATYSVKCEKRNGERIADCDCKAGARGLRCYHVAAAAGCHIILAAERATLHA
;
A
#
# COMPACT_ATOMS: atom_id res chain seq x y z
N MET A 1 -3.53 9.62 -6.86
CA MET A 1 -2.80 10.58 -5.99
C MET A 1 -3.52 10.76 -4.66
N VAL A 2 -3.07 10.06 -3.62
CA VAL A 2 -3.59 10.16 -2.25
C VAL A 2 -2.68 11.10 -1.44
N LYS A 3 -3.15 12.28 -1.04
CA LYS A 3 -2.41 13.16 -0.11
C LYS A 3 -2.50 12.60 1.31
N LEU A 4 -1.37 12.41 1.99
CA LEU A 4 -1.25 11.86 3.36
C LEU A 4 -1.71 12.84 4.48
N THR A 5 -2.78 13.63 4.29
CA THR A 5 -3.09 14.83 5.10
C THR A 5 -3.89 14.64 6.39
N THR A 6 -4.34 13.43 6.76
CA THR A 6 -4.93 13.19 8.10
C THR A 6 -4.49 11.84 8.64
N ALA A 7 -3.74 11.88 9.76
CA ALA A 7 -3.21 10.70 10.44
C ALA A 7 -4.32 9.69 10.78
N GLU A 8 -5.49 10.17 11.17
CA GLU A 8 -6.66 9.35 11.53
C GLU A 8 -7.15 8.47 10.37
N ALA A 9 -7.19 8.99 9.14
CA ALA A 9 -7.66 8.22 7.99
C ALA A 9 -6.62 7.17 7.56
N MET A 10 -5.33 7.42 7.79
CA MET A 10 -4.30 6.38 7.67
C MET A 10 -4.45 5.34 8.77
N GLN A 11 -4.66 5.76 10.01
CA GLN A 11 -4.84 4.85 11.14
C GLN A 11 -6.02 3.89 10.91
N LYS A 12 -7.18 4.41 10.48
CA LYS A 12 -8.33 3.58 10.11
C LYS A 12 -8.03 2.58 9.00
N ALA A 13 -7.24 2.97 8.00
CA ALA A 13 -6.82 2.06 6.92
C ALA A 13 -5.87 0.96 7.43
N ILE A 14 -4.97 1.29 8.35
CA ILE A 14 -4.06 0.34 9.02
C ILE A 14 -4.85 -0.62 9.90
N ASP A 15 -5.76 -0.13 10.73
CA ASP A 15 -6.59 -0.95 11.62
C ASP A 15 -7.43 -1.93 10.81
N LYS A 16 -8.01 -1.46 9.70
CA LYS A 16 -8.74 -2.32 8.77
C LYS A 16 -7.83 -3.37 8.11
N ALA A 17 -6.60 -3.00 7.73
CA ALA A 17 -5.64 -3.97 7.18
C ALA A 17 -5.28 -5.05 8.22
N ARG A 18 -5.11 -4.68 9.49
CA ARG A 18 -4.86 -5.62 10.61
C ARG A 18 -6.04 -6.56 10.84
N ALA A 19 -7.27 -6.06 10.75
CA ALA A 19 -8.48 -6.87 10.91
C ALA A 19 -8.70 -7.84 9.73
N VAL A 20 -8.59 -7.35 8.49
CA VAL A 20 -8.83 -8.14 7.26
C VAL A 20 -7.69 -9.13 6.99
N LYS A 21 -6.46 -8.83 7.46
CA LYS A 21 -5.24 -9.61 7.19
C LYS A 21 -5.10 -9.98 5.70
N PRO A 22 -5.14 -8.98 4.78
CA PRO A 22 -5.06 -9.26 3.37
C PRO A 22 -3.72 -9.91 3.02
N MET A 23 -3.71 -10.73 1.97
CA MET A 23 -2.48 -11.30 1.43
C MET A 23 -1.84 -10.28 0.49
N VAL A 24 -0.61 -9.88 0.78
CA VAL A 24 0.20 -9.06 -0.13
C VAL A 24 1.14 -9.99 -0.89
N ARG A 25 1.19 -9.87 -2.22
CA ARG A 25 2.22 -10.49 -3.06
C ARG A 25 3.00 -9.40 -3.78
N ILE A 26 4.30 -9.62 -3.88
CA ILE A 26 5.22 -8.73 -4.58
C ILE A 26 5.24 -9.15 -6.05
N VAL A 27 4.83 -8.27 -6.96
CA VAL A 27 4.93 -8.53 -8.40
C VAL A 27 6.30 -8.08 -8.90
N ASN A 28 6.69 -6.85 -8.55
CA ASN A 28 8.03 -6.31 -8.71
C ASN A 28 8.24 -5.26 -7.61
N PHE A 29 9.46 -4.74 -7.47
CA PHE A 29 9.68 -3.67 -6.51
C PHE A 29 8.87 -2.42 -6.90
N GLY A 30 7.99 -1.98 -6.00
CA GLY A 30 7.07 -0.88 -6.26
C GLY A 30 5.73 -1.31 -6.87
N SER A 31 5.51 -2.58 -7.22
CA SER A 31 4.18 -3.10 -7.61
C SER A 31 3.80 -4.34 -6.82
N TYR A 32 2.60 -4.30 -6.27
CA TYR A 32 2.08 -5.29 -5.35
C TYR A 32 0.66 -5.69 -5.77
N THR A 33 0.29 -6.94 -5.50
CA THR A 33 -1.11 -7.35 -5.49
C THR A 33 -1.56 -7.59 -4.06
N VAL A 34 -2.75 -7.12 -3.73
CA VAL A 34 -3.35 -7.26 -2.40
C VAL A 34 -4.67 -7.99 -2.55
N THR A 35 -4.72 -9.21 -2.03
CA THR A 35 -5.91 -10.06 -2.06
C THR A 35 -6.62 -10.01 -0.71
N ASN A 36 -7.90 -9.66 -0.72
CA ASN A 36 -8.77 -9.84 0.43
C ASN A 36 -9.08 -11.34 0.59
N LYS A 37 -8.60 -11.95 1.67
CA LYS A 37 -8.76 -13.40 1.90
C LYS A 37 -10.22 -13.82 2.15
N GLN A 38 -11.07 -12.90 2.60
CA GLN A 38 -12.47 -13.18 2.89
C GLN A 38 -13.32 -13.17 1.61
N THR A 39 -13.03 -12.27 0.67
CA THR A 39 -13.84 -12.11 -0.56
C THR A 39 -13.17 -12.67 -1.83
N GLY A 40 -11.88 -13.03 -1.76
CA GLY A 40 -11.08 -13.43 -2.93
C GLY A 40 -10.71 -12.28 -3.88
N ALA A 41 -11.26 -11.08 -3.67
CA ALA A 41 -10.99 -9.94 -4.53
C ALA A 41 -9.52 -9.50 -4.44
N THR A 42 -8.89 -9.31 -5.59
CA THR A 42 -7.48 -8.91 -5.70
C THR A 42 -7.38 -7.53 -6.35
N TYR A 43 -6.51 -6.70 -5.77
CA TYR A 43 -6.31 -5.31 -6.18
C TYR A 43 -4.82 -5.06 -6.43
N SER A 44 -4.52 -4.23 -7.42
CA SER A 44 -3.17 -3.80 -7.74
C SER A 44 -2.83 -2.54 -6.96
N VAL A 45 -1.64 -2.51 -6.37
CA VAL A 45 -1.09 -1.34 -5.68
C VAL A 45 0.28 -1.02 -6.24
N LYS A 46 0.47 0.23 -6.65
CA LYS A 46 1.78 0.76 -7.05
C LYS A 46 2.29 1.72 -5.99
N CYS A 47 3.53 1.55 -5.59
CA CYS A 47 4.26 2.43 -4.68
C CYS A 47 5.45 3.01 -5.44
N GLU A 48 5.52 4.34 -5.50
CA GLU A 48 6.59 5.05 -6.19
C GLU A 48 7.06 6.27 -5.38
N LYS A 49 8.26 6.75 -5.70
CA LYS A 49 8.75 8.04 -5.21
C LYS A 49 8.74 9.01 -6.37
N ARG A 50 7.96 10.09 -6.27
CA ARG A 50 7.82 11.10 -7.33
C ARG A 50 8.08 12.48 -6.73
N ASN A 51 9.01 13.23 -7.31
CA ASN A 51 9.41 14.56 -6.83
C ASN A 51 9.77 14.61 -5.34
N GLY A 52 10.41 13.56 -4.82
CA GLY A 52 10.75 13.47 -3.39
C GLY A 52 9.64 12.90 -2.50
N GLU A 53 8.38 12.91 -2.96
CA GLU A 53 7.22 12.40 -2.21
C GLU A 53 7.02 10.90 -2.44
N ARG A 54 6.59 10.18 -1.40
CA ARG A 54 6.20 8.77 -1.48
C ARG A 54 4.72 8.70 -1.83
N ILE A 55 4.40 8.12 -2.99
CA ILE A 55 3.05 8.01 -3.52
C ILE A 55 2.66 6.53 -3.57
N ALA A 56 1.40 6.25 -3.28
CA ALA A 56 0.83 4.94 -3.53
C ALA A 56 -0.55 5.07 -4.19
N ASP A 57 -0.76 4.31 -5.25
CA ASP A 57 -2.02 4.24 -6.00
C ASP A 57 -2.57 2.81 -5.98
N CYS A 58 -3.90 2.69 -5.87
CA CYS A 58 -4.60 1.43 -5.85
C CYS A 58 -5.81 1.47 -6.79
N ASP A 59 -6.05 0.38 -7.51
CA ASP A 59 -7.15 0.22 -8.47
C ASP A 59 -8.53 -0.01 -7.82
N CYS A 60 -8.61 -0.10 -6.48
CA CYS A 60 -9.88 -0.22 -5.79
C CYS A 60 -10.70 1.07 -5.86
N LYS A 61 -12.03 0.98 -5.66
CA LYS A 61 -12.96 2.13 -5.72
C LYS A 61 -12.52 3.33 -4.87
N ALA A 62 -11.92 3.09 -3.70
CA ALA A 62 -11.41 4.14 -2.84
C ALA A 62 -10.12 4.76 -3.40
N GLY A 63 -9.18 3.93 -3.86
CA GLY A 63 -7.92 4.39 -4.46
C GLY A 63 -8.14 5.19 -5.75
N ALA A 64 -9.09 4.77 -6.59
CA ALA A 64 -9.51 5.51 -7.79
C ALA A 64 -10.04 6.92 -7.47
N ARG A 65 -10.59 7.13 -6.26
CA ARG A 65 -11.05 8.43 -5.75
C ARG A 65 -9.97 9.21 -5.00
N GLY A 66 -8.71 8.74 -5.02
CA GLY A 66 -7.63 9.34 -4.24
C GLY A 66 -7.78 9.18 -2.73
N LEU A 67 -8.58 8.21 -2.27
CA LEU A 67 -8.79 7.94 -0.84
C LEU A 67 -7.84 6.84 -0.34
N ARG A 68 -7.50 6.95 0.95
CA ARG A 68 -6.70 5.94 1.65
C ARG A 68 -7.51 4.65 1.81
N CYS A 69 -7.01 3.55 1.23
CA CYS A 69 -7.60 2.23 1.38
C CYS A 69 -6.65 1.30 2.16
N TYR A 70 -7.22 0.27 2.78
CA TYR A 70 -6.43 -0.71 3.52
C TYR A 70 -5.46 -1.50 2.61
N HIS A 71 -5.74 -1.59 1.31
CA HIS A 71 -4.79 -2.18 0.34
C HIS A 71 -3.49 -1.39 0.25
N VAL A 72 -3.57 -0.06 0.16
CA VAL A 72 -2.39 0.81 0.15
C VAL A 72 -1.64 0.68 1.47
N ALA A 73 -2.34 0.69 2.61
CA ALA A 73 -1.71 0.53 3.92
C ALA A 73 -0.93 -0.81 4.03
N ALA A 74 -1.52 -1.91 3.57
CA ALA A 74 -0.89 -3.22 3.57
C ALA A 74 0.34 -3.28 2.64
N ALA A 75 0.20 -2.81 1.40
CA ALA A 75 1.30 -2.81 0.43
C ALA A 75 2.44 -1.86 0.84
N ALA A 76 2.11 -0.69 1.38
CA ALA A 76 3.10 0.29 1.82
C ALA A 76 3.98 -0.27 2.96
N GLY A 77 3.40 -1.02 3.91
CA GLY A 77 4.18 -1.69 4.95
C GLY A 77 5.22 -2.65 4.37
N CYS A 78 4.81 -3.49 3.41
CA CYS A 78 5.72 -4.39 2.69
C CYS A 78 6.78 -3.62 1.89
N HIS A 79 6.39 -2.56 1.18
CA HIS A 79 7.30 -1.73 0.40
C HIS A 79 8.38 -1.06 1.26
N ILE A 80 8.02 -0.55 2.43
CA ILE A 80 8.97 0.11 3.34
C ILE A 80 10.04 -0.87 3.81
N ILE A 81 9.66 -2.10 4.17
CA ILE A 81 10.59 -3.14 4.60
C ILE A 81 11.56 -3.48 3.46
N LEU A 82 11.04 -3.77 2.27
CA LEU A 82 11.85 -4.09 1.08
C LEU A 82 12.76 -2.92 0.67
N ALA A 83 12.28 -1.69 0.81
CA ALA A 83 13.07 -0.50 0.52
C ALA A 83 14.20 -0.30 1.54
N ALA A 84 13.95 -0.60 2.82
CA ALA A 84 14.98 -0.57 3.85
C ALA A 84 16.06 -1.63 3.60
N GLU A 85 15.66 -2.88 3.29
CA GLU A 85 16.58 -3.97 2.94
C GLU A 85 17.45 -3.61 1.73
N ARG A 86 16.85 -3.03 0.68
CA ARG A 86 17.60 -2.55 -0.49
C ARG A 86 18.57 -1.43 -0.15
N ALA A 87 18.19 -0.50 0.72
CA ALA A 87 19.08 0.58 1.14
C ALA A 87 20.30 0.03 1.90
N THR A 88 20.11 -0.99 2.74
CA THR A 88 21.22 -1.62 3.48
C THR A 88 22.15 -2.48 2.62
N LEU A 89 21.67 -3.04 1.50
CA LEU A 89 22.50 -3.83 0.58
C LEU A 89 23.40 -2.98 -0.33
N HIS A 90 23.12 -1.68 -0.43
CA HIS A 90 23.88 -0.73 -1.26
C HIS A 90 24.59 0.35 -0.40
N ALA A 91 24.73 0.11 0.89
CA ALA A 91 25.47 0.94 1.85
C ALA A 91 26.82 0.28 2.16
#